data_AF-A0A7S2Z7C0-F1
#
_entry.id   AF-A0A7S2Z7C0-F1
#
_cell.length_a   1.000
_cell.length_b   1.000
_cell.length_c   1.000
_cell.angle_alpha   90.00
_cell.angle_beta   90.00
_cell.angle_gamma   90.00
#
_symmetry.space_group_name_H-M   'P 1'
#
loop_
_entity.id
_entity.type
_entity.pdbx_description
1 polymer ?
#
loop_
_entity_poly.entity_id
_entity_poly.type
_entity_poly.pdbx_seq_one_letter_code
_entity_poly.pdbx_strand_id
1 'polypeptide(L)'
;EGVKGKVLAAPPTNKVKDYQQQKLWSRLVAFEKSNPLKLEADSLLARVELVYSQCLLCLRHYPEVWYEYATWHAENDRQQQASEVFKEACKALPTCTILFFAAADFEAAHDHIEEAKAIYEDLLLRAEGLELHTQGQIWIQYMRFLRRTEGP
;
A
#
# COMPACT_ATOMS: atom_id res chain seq x y z
N GLU A 1 -4.35 -15.54 22.13
CA GLU A 1 -5.39 -14.83 21.36
C GLU A 1 -5.05 -14.90 19.89
N GLY A 2 -6.02 -15.19 19.03
CA GLY A 2 -5.84 -15.37 17.59
C GLY A 2 -6.25 -14.16 16.76
N VAL A 3 -6.04 -14.27 15.45
CA VAL A 3 -6.46 -13.27 14.46
C VAL A 3 -7.99 -13.18 14.40
N LYS A 4 -8.55 -11.97 14.45
CA LYS A 4 -10.00 -11.74 14.36
C LYS A 4 -10.42 -11.37 12.93
N GLY A 5 -10.81 -12.35 12.13
CA GLY A 5 -11.21 -12.16 10.72
C GLY A 5 -12.66 -11.71 10.47
N LYS A 6 -13.48 -11.50 11.50
CA LYS A 6 -14.91 -11.12 11.39
C LYS A 6 -15.21 -9.71 11.90
N VAL A 7 -14.19 -8.87 12.07
CA VAL A 7 -14.34 -7.51 12.60
C VAL A 7 -14.48 -6.55 11.43
N LEU A 8 -15.39 -5.57 11.54
CA LEU A 8 -15.52 -4.53 10.53
C LEU A 8 -14.22 -3.72 10.43
N ALA A 9 -13.81 -3.40 9.22
CA ALA A 9 -12.69 -2.48 9.00
C ALA A 9 -13.01 -1.13 9.61
N ALA A 10 -12.25 -0.74 10.64
CA ALA A 10 -12.33 0.56 11.28
C ALA A 10 -10.96 1.25 11.19
N PRO A 11 -10.92 2.58 11.04
CA PRO A 11 -9.66 3.32 11.08
C PRO A 11 -8.97 3.14 12.44
N PRO A 12 -7.62 3.11 12.49
CA PRO A 12 -6.90 2.97 13.74
C PRO A 12 -7.26 4.13 14.68
N THR A 13 -7.78 3.80 15.86
CA THR A 13 -8.15 4.82 16.87
C THR A 13 -6.99 5.19 17.78
N ASN A 14 -5.75 4.90 17.35
CA ASN A 14 -4.51 4.99 18.12
C ASN A 14 -4.55 4.19 19.45
N LYS A 15 -5.44 3.20 19.55
CA LYS A 15 -5.54 2.33 20.73
C LYS A 15 -4.54 1.19 20.59
N VAL A 16 -3.87 0.85 21.69
CA VAL A 16 -2.89 -0.24 21.76
C VAL A 16 -3.46 -1.58 21.24
N LYS A 17 -4.76 -1.82 21.41
CA LYS A 17 -5.46 -3.04 20.96
C LYS A 17 -5.58 -3.16 19.43
N ASP A 18 -5.65 -2.03 18.73
CA ASP A 18 -5.79 -2.00 17.27
C ASP A 18 -4.46 -2.46 16.62
N TYR A 19 -3.34 -1.95 17.14
CA TYR A 19 -1.99 -2.37 16.76
C TYR A 19 -1.65 -3.82 17.15
N GLN A 20 -2.33 -4.40 18.15
CA GLN A 20 -2.16 -5.82 18.47
C GLN A 20 -2.72 -6.72 17.37
N GLN A 21 -3.87 -6.38 16.77
CA GLN A 21 -4.43 -7.15 15.66
C GLN A 21 -3.53 -7.07 14.42
N GLN A 22 -3.02 -5.89 14.11
CA GLN A 22 -2.03 -5.71 13.05
C GLN A 22 -0.81 -6.62 13.24
N LYS A 23 -0.21 -6.63 14.44
CA LYS A 23 0.94 -7.50 14.74
C LYS A 23 0.63 -8.99 14.58
N LEU A 24 -0.59 -9.41 14.90
CA LEU A 24 -1.02 -10.80 14.72
C LEU A 24 -1.16 -11.14 13.23
N TRP A 25 -1.71 -10.24 12.42
CA TRP A 25 -1.79 -10.39 10.96
C TRP A 25 -0.40 -10.44 10.32
N SER A 26 0.50 -9.52 10.66
CA SER A 26 1.88 -9.56 10.14
C SER A 26 2.60 -10.85 10.50
N ARG A 27 2.37 -11.40 11.71
CA ARG A 27 2.91 -12.71 12.09
C ARG A 27 2.32 -13.85 11.25
N LEU A 28 1.02 -13.82 10.97
CA LEU A 28 0.37 -14.82 10.13
C LEU A 28 0.91 -14.78 8.70
N VAL A 29 1.06 -13.57 8.13
CA VAL A 29 1.65 -13.37 6.80
C VAL A 29 3.09 -13.91 6.77
N ALA A 30 3.91 -13.56 7.76
CA ALA A 30 5.29 -14.07 7.85
C ALA A 30 5.34 -15.60 7.99
N PHE A 31 4.42 -16.18 8.76
CA PHE A 31 4.29 -17.63 8.89
C PHE A 31 3.94 -18.28 7.55
N GLU A 32 2.98 -17.73 6.80
CA GLU A 32 2.60 -18.28 5.51
C GLU A 32 3.71 -18.11 4.45
N LYS A 33 4.42 -16.97 4.45
CA LYS A 33 5.63 -16.75 3.62
C LYS A 33 6.75 -17.75 3.92
N SER A 34 6.86 -18.26 5.15
CA SER A 34 7.86 -19.29 5.50
C SER A 34 7.60 -20.66 4.86
N ASN A 35 6.48 -20.82 4.16
CA ASN A 35 6.06 -22.03 3.46
C ASN A 35 6.18 -23.32 4.32
N PRO A 36 5.52 -23.38 5.50
CA PRO A 36 5.59 -24.54 6.38
C PRO A 36 5.02 -25.81 5.73
N LEU A 37 4.10 -25.63 4.77
CA LEU A 37 3.45 -26.70 4.03
C LEU A 37 4.25 -27.20 2.83
N LYS A 38 5.42 -26.60 2.53
CA LYS A 38 6.29 -26.94 1.40
C LYS A 38 5.52 -27.01 0.08
N LEU A 39 4.62 -26.04 -0.13
CA LEU A 39 3.83 -25.91 -1.34
C LEU A 39 4.73 -25.49 -2.51
N GLU A 40 4.29 -25.82 -3.72
CA GLU A 40 4.86 -25.28 -4.95
C GLU A 40 4.65 -23.76 -5.04
N ALA A 41 5.48 -23.09 -5.84
CA ALA A 41 5.55 -21.62 -5.90
C ALA A 41 4.18 -20.98 -6.14
N ASP A 42 3.43 -21.41 -7.15
CA ASP A 42 2.13 -20.82 -7.50
C ASP A 42 1.09 -21.01 -6.38
N SER A 43 1.09 -22.18 -5.74
CA SER A 43 0.20 -22.48 -4.61
C SER A 43 0.55 -21.66 -3.37
N LEU A 44 1.83 -21.42 -3.12
CA LEU A 44 2.30 -20.55 -2.05
C LEU A 44 1.89 -19.09 -2.30
N LEU A 45 2.08 -18.59 -3.52
CA LEU A 45 1.68 -17.24 -3.91
C LEU A 45 0.18 -17.02 -3.71
N ALA A 46 -0.66 -17.92 -4.23
CA ALA A 46 -2.11 -17.84 -4.07
C ALA A 46 -2.53 -17.88 -2.59
N ARG A 47 -1.82 -18.66 -1.76
CA ARG A 47 -2.10 -18.75 -0.33
C ARG A 47 -1.74 -17.48 0.43
N VAL A 48 -0.58 -16.89 0.18
CA VAL A 48 -0.16 -15.63 0.80
C VAL A 48 -1.06 -14.48 0.34
N GLU A 49 -1.44 -14.47 -0.94
CA GLU A 49 -2.39 -13.51 -1.50
C GLU A 49 -3.75 -13.57 -0.80
N LEU A 50 -4.29 -14.77 -0.59
CA LEU A 50 -5.54 -14.98 0.16
C LEU A 50 -5.45 -14.40 1.58
N VAL A 51 -4.32 -14.59 2.26
CA VAL A 51 -4.09 -14.09 3.63
C VAL A 51 -4.05 -12.56 3.64
N TYR A 52 -3.40 -11.93 2.66
CA TYR A 52 -3.45 -10.48 2.50
C TYR A 52 -4.85 -9.97 2.21
N SER A 53 -5.62 -10.63 1.33
CA SER A 53 -7.02 -10.26 1.07
C SER A 53 -7.86 -10.34 2.35
N GLN A 54 -7.68 -11.40 3.16
CA GLN A 54 -8.36 -11.53 4.45
C GLN A 54 -7.94 -10.46 5.46
N CYS A 55 -6.66 -10.10 5.48
CA CYS A 55 -6.12 -9.02 6.29
C CYS A 55 -6.81 -7.69 5.94
N LEU A 56 -6.93 -7.39 4.65
CA LEU A 56 -7.55 -6.17 4.14
C LEU A 56 -9.04 -6.06 4.46
N LEU A 57 -9.77 -7.17 4.66
CA LEU A 57 -11.17 -7.13 5.12
C LEU A 57 -11.32 -6.47 6.51
N CYS A 58 -10.31 -6.61 7.36
CA CYS A 58 -10.33 -6.09 8.74
C CYS A 58 -9.47 -4.84 8.90
N LEU A 59 -8.38 -4.72 8.12
CA LEU A 59 -7.36 -3.68 8.25
C LEU A 59 -7.29 -2.78 7.00
N ARG A 60 -8.40 -2.62 6.26
CA ARG A 60 -8.47 -1.78 5.06
C ARG A 60 -7.94 -0.35 5.24
N HIS A 61 -8.08 0.20 6.44
CA HIS A 61 -7.70 1.58 6.76
C HIS A 61 -6.24 1.75 7.21
N TYR A 62 -5.44 0.69 7.15
CA TYR A 62 -4.05 0.68 7.60
C TYR A 62 -3.15 0.76 6.36
N PRO A 63 -2.55 1.93 6.05
CA PRO A 63 -1.76 2.12 4.84
C PRO A 63 -0.55 1.19 4.76
N GLU A 64 0.04 0.84 5.89
CA GLU A 64 1.20 -0.05 5.95
C GLU A 64 0.89 -1.48 5.46
N VAL A 65 -0.35 -1.96 5.63
CA VAL A 65 -0.76 -3.28 5.13
C VAL A 65 -0.81 -3.27 3.60
N TRP A 66 -1.34 -2.20 3.02
CA TRP A 66 -1.37 -2.00 1.57
C TRP A 66 0.04 -1.91 0.97
N TYR A 67 0.92 -1.14 1.61
CA TYR A 67 2.30 -1.01 1.19
C TYR A 67 3.06 -2.33 1.24
N GLU A 68 2.93 -3.09 2.34
CA GLU A 68 3.56 -4.41 2.48
C GLU A 68 3.04 -5.38 1.42
N TYR A 69 1.72 -5.35 1.14
CA TYR A 69 1.10 -6.22 0.16
C TYR A 69 1.57 -5.92 -1.28
N ALA A 70 1.63 -4.64 -1.66
CA ALA A 70 2.12 -4.24 -2.99
C ALA A 70 3.62 -4.54 -3.16
N THR A 71 4.42 -4.25 -2.13
CA THR A 71 5.87 -4.54 -2.15
C THR A 71 6.12 -6.04 -2.26
N TRP A 72 5.32 -6.86 -1.57
CA TRP A 72 5.42 -8.31 -1.69
C TRP A 72 5.12 -8.81 -3.11
N HIS A 73 4.13 -8.25 -3.82
CA HIS A 73 3.91 -8.58 -5.23
C HIS A 73 5.11 -8.17 -6.10
N ALA A 74 5.68 -6.99 -5.87
CA ALA A 74 6.87 -6.52 -6.57
C ALA A 74 8.10 -7.44 -6.35
N GLU A 75 8.31 -7.93 -5.12
CA GLU A 75 9.38 -8.88 -4.78
C GLU A 75 9.25 -10.24 -5.47
N ASN A 76 8.05 -10.60 -5.95
CA ASN A 76 7.78 -11.87 -6.63
C ASN A 76 7.62 -11.68 -8.14
N ASP A 77 8.26 -10.65 -8.72
CA ASP A 77 8.21 -10.30 -10.15
C ASP A 77 6.80 -10.04 -10.71
N ARG A 78 5.83 -9.77 -9.82
CA ARG A 78 4.41 -9.49 -10.15
C ARG A 78 4.12 -8.00 -10.15
N GLN A 79 4.82 -7.27 -11.01
CA GLN A 79 4.78 -5.80 -11.08
C GLN A 79 3.40 -5.25 -11.43
N GLN A 80 2.67 -5.92 -12.34
CA GLN A 80 1.31 -5.52 -12.73
C GLN A 80 0.35 -5.61 -11.54
N GLN A 81 0.40 -6.71 -10.79
CA GLN A 81 -0.41 -6.89 -9.59
C GLN A 81 -0.04 -5.87 -8.50
N ALA A 82 1.25 -5.54 -8.35
CA ALA A 82 1.67 -4.50 -7.41
C ALA A 82 1.08 -3.12 -7.77
N SER A 83 1.09 -2.73 -9.04
CA SER A 83 0.43 -1.49 -9.53
C SER A 83 -1.07 -1.50 -9.26
N GLU A 84 -1.75 -2.63 -9.50
CA GLU A 84 -3.18 -2.78 -9.20
C GLU A 84 -3.48 -2.62 -7.71
N VAL A 85 -2.69 -3.25 -6.83
CA VAL A 85 -2.82 -3.11 -5.39
C VAL A 85 -2.62 -1.67 -4.94
N PHE A 86 -1.63 -0.95 -5.49
CA PHE A 86 -1.44 0.47 -5.19
C PHE A 86 -2.64 1.32 -5.64
N LYS A 87 -3.20 1.06 -6.82
CA LYS A 87 -4.42 1.75 -7.31
C LYS A 87 -5.62 1.47 -6.40
N GLU A 88 -5.79 0.25 -5.93
CA GLU A 88 -6.82 -0.10 -4.96
C GLU A 88 -6.59 0.58 -3.60
N ALA A 89 -5.34 0.66 -3.14
CA ALA A 89 -4.98 1.33 -1.90
C ALA A 89 -5.32 2.82 -1.95
N CYS A 90 -4.98 3.52 -3.05
CA CYS A 90 -5.32 4.93 -3.24
C CYS A 90 -6.84 5.17 -3.29
N LYS A 91 -7.62 4.24 -3.86
CA LYS A 91 -9.09 4.29 -3.83
C LYS A 91 -9.66 4.03 -2.44
N ALA A 92 -9.06 3.10 -1.69
CA ALA A 92 -9.49 2.76 -0.34
C ALA A 92 -9.17 3.86 0.67
N LEU A 93 -8.04 4.56 0.51
CA LEU A 93 -7.54 5.59 1.42
C LEU A 93 -7.18 6.88 0.67
N PRO A 94 -8.17 7.63 0.17
CA PRO A 94 -7.93 8.80 -0.68
C PRO A 94 -7.29 9.98 0.06
N THR A 95 -7.31 9.98 1.40
CA THR A 95 -6.70 11.02 2.25
C THR A 95 -5.25 10.71 2.64
N CYS A 96 -4.77 9.48 2.38
CA CYS A 96 -3.45 9.05 2.81
C CYS A 96 -2.39 9.39 1.75
N THR A 97 -1.76 10.55 1.88
CA THR A 97 -0.73 11.04 0.92
C THR A 97 0.46 10.10 0.76
N ILE A 98 0.85 9.38 1.82
CA ILE A 98 2.01 8.47 1.81
C ILE A 98 1.81 7.33 0.82
N LEU A 99 0.59 6.79 0.69
CA LEU A 99 0.30 5.72 -0.28
C LEU A 99 0.42 6.22 -1.72
N PHE A 100 0.00 7.45 -1.99
CA PHE A 100 0.15 8.06 -3.31
C PHE A 100 1.63 8.28 -3.66
N PHE A 101 2.45 8.73 -2.69
CA PHE A 101 3.89 8.85 -2.90
C PHE A 101 4.54 7.50 -3.18
N ALA A 102 4.19 6.45 -2.42
CA ALA A 102 4.70 5.11 -2.64
C ALA A 102 4.28 4.55 -4.01
N ALA A 103 3.03 4.77 -4.42
CA ALA A 103 2.53 4.35 -5.72
C ALA A 103 3.24 5.09 -6.87
N ALA A 104 3.45 6.40 -6.74
CA ALA A 104 4.13 7.19 -7.76
C ALA A 104 5.62 6.83 -7.86
N ASP A 105 6.31 6.63 -6.73
CA ASP A 105 7.70 6.15 -6.73
C ASP A 105 7.82 4.74 -7.32
N PHE A 106 6.82 3.88 -7.10
CA PHE A 106 6.76 2.55 -7.71
C PHE A 106 6.64 2.63 -9.23
N GLU A 107 5.68 3.40 -9.77
CA GLU A 107 5.53 3.56 -11.22
C GLU A 107 6.77 4.23 -11.85
N ALA A 108 7.34 5.24 -11.18
CA ALA A 108 8.56 5.90 -11.62
C ALA A 108 9.77 4.95 -11.68
N ALA A 109 9.88 3.99 -10.76
CA ALA A 109 10.94 2.98 -10.77
C ALA A 109 10.82 1.98 -11.92
N HIS A 110 9.65 1.89 -12.56
CA HIS A 110 9.36 1.02 -13.70
C HIS A 110 9.30 1.80 -15.03
N ASP A 111 9.88 2.99 -15.08
CA ASP A 111 9.87 3.90 -16.24
C ASP A 111 8.47 4.37 -16.69
N HIS A 112 7.44 4.19 -15.86
CA HIS A 112 6.07 4.68 -16.09
C HIS A 112 5.90 6.12 -15.58
N ILE A 113 6.65 7.04 -16.18
CA ILE A 113 6.76 8.43 -15.72
C ILE A 113 5.42 9.18 -15.84
N GLU A 114 4.67 8.93 -16.91
CA GLU A 114 3.39 9.61 -17.17
C GLU A 114 2.30 9.15 -16.19
N GLU A 115 2.28 7.86 -15.84
CA GLU A 115 1.41 7.31 -14.82
C GLU A 115 1.74 7.89 -13.43
N ALA A 116 3.03 8.02 -13.11
CA ALA A 116 3.48 8.65 -11.87
C ALA A 116 3.06 10.13 -11.81
N LYS A 117 3.15 10.89 -12.91
CA LYS A 117 2.64 12.27 -13.00
C LYS A 117 1.14 12.32 -12.74
N ALA A 118 0.35 11.46 -13.40
CA ALA A 118 -1.09 11.42 -13.24
C ALA A 118 -1.51 11.16 -11.78
N ILE A 119 -0.76 10.34 -11.04
CA ILE A 119 -0.98 10.10 -9.60
C ILE A 119 -0.74 11.39 -8.78
N TYR A 120 0.34 12.13 -9.06
CA TYR A 120 0.62 13.40 -8.39
C TYR A 120 -0.42 14.47 -8.73
N GLU A 121 -0.87 14.55 -9.98
CA GLU A 121 -1.90 15.49 -10.42
C GLU A 121 -3.25 15.20 -9.75
N ASP A 122 -3.68 13.94 -9.70
CA ASP A 122 -4.88 13.53 -8.95
C ASP A 122 -4.76 13.88 -7.46
N LEU A 123 -3.58 13.70 -6.87
CA LEU A 123 -3.32 14.07 -5.48
C LEU A 123 -3.40 15.59 -5.26
N LEU A 124 -2.89 16.40 -6.20
CA LEU A 124 -2.95 17.86 -6.15
C LEU A 124 -4.39 18.38 -6.25
N LEU A 125 -5.22 17.80 -7.11
CA LEU A 125 -6.65 18.14 -7.20
C LEU A 125 -7.38 17.89 -5.88
N ARG A 126 -6.97 16.85 -5.15
CA ARG A 126 -7.53 16.51 -3.83
C ARG A 126 -6.91 17.32 -2.69
N ALA A 127 -5.75 17.92 -2.92
CA ALA A 127 -4.98 18.63 -1.91
C ALA A 127 -5.69 19.89 -1.40
N GLU A 128 -6.57 20.51 -2.19
CA GLU A 128 -7.33 21.72 -1.79
C GLU A 128 -8.14 21.52 -0.50
N GLY A 129 -8.56 20.29 -0.18
CA GLY A 129 -9.27 19.95 1.05
C GLY A 129 -8.38 19.54 2.24
N LEU A 130 -7.05 19.48 2.06
CA LEU A 130 -6.09 19.06 3.08
C LEU A 130 -5.45 20.25 3.79
N GLU A 131 -4.79 19.97 4.93
CA GLU A 131 -4.04 20.99 5.67
C GLU A 131 -2.92 21.62 4.82
N LEU A 132 -2.68 22.93 5.01
CA LEU A 132 -1.70 23.70 4.24
C LEU A 132 -0.28 23.09 4.28
N HIS A 133 0.11 22.50 5.42
CA HIS A 133 1.41 21.86 5.57
C HIS A 133 1.54 20.62 4.69
N THR A 134 0.46 19.81 4.59
CA THR A 134 0.37 18.63 3.74
C THR A 134 0.38 19.00 2.27
N GLN A 135 -0.34 20.08 1.90
CA GLN A 135 -0.30 20.63 0.53
C GLN A 135 1.14 21.00 0.12
N GLY A 136 1.86 21.71 0.99
CA GLY A 136 3.26 22.06 0.75
C GLY A 136 4.15 20.83 0.56
N GLN A 137 3.95 19.76 1.34
CA GLN A 137 4.69 18.51 1.18
C GLN A 137 4.43 17.83 -0.16
N ILE A 138 3.17 17.81 -0.62
CA ILE A 138 2.81 17.25 -1.93
C ILE A 138 3.54 18.01 -3.05
N TRP A 139 3.49 19.34 -3.03
CA TRP A 139 4.21 20.17 -4.01
C TRP A 139 5.72 19.93 -3.99
N ILE A 140 6.34 19.85 -2.82
CA ILE A 140 7.78 19.58 -2.68
C ILE A 140 8.14 18.22 -3.30
N GLN A 141 7.35 17.18 -3.02
CA GLN A 141 7.61 15.85 -3.59
C GLN A 141 7.40 15.82 -5.09
N TYR A 142 6.35 16.48 -5.59
CA TYR A 142 6.10 16.58 -7.03
C TYR A 142 7.23 17.31 -7.77
N MET A 143 7.68 18.46 -7.25
CA MET A 143 8.82 19.18 -7.83
C MET A 143 10.11 18.35 -7.82
N ARG A 144 10.36 17.58 -6.75
CA ARG A 144 11.51 16.66 -6.69
C ARG A 144 11.40 15.52 -7.69
N PHE A 145 10.18 15.04 -7.94
CA PHE A 145 9.91 14.03 -8.96
C PHE A 145 10.16 14.60 -10.36
N LEU A 146 9.56 15.73 -10.72
CA LEU A 146 9.75 16.37 -12.03
C LEU A 146 11.22 16.66 -12.32
N ARG A 147 11.97 17.18 -11.34
CA ARG A 147 13.41 17.42 -11.51
C ARG A 147 14.21 16.15 -11.76
N ARG A 148 13.77 15.00 -11.21
CA ARG A 148 14.44 13.70 -11.42
C ARG A 148 14.15 13.14 -12.81
N THR A 149 12.96 13.38 -13.36
CA THR A 149 12.49 12.76 -14.60
C THR A 149 12.66 13.64 -15.83
N GLU A 150 12.50 14.96 -15.70
CA GLU A 150 12.54 15.91 -16.82
C GLU A 150 13.85 16.72 -16.90
N GLY A 151 14.68 16.66 -15.86
CA GLY A 151 15.91 17.45 -15.78
C GLY A 151 15.69 18.91 -15.35
N PRO A 152 16.78 19.70 -15.23
CA PRO A 152 16.72 21.14 -14.89
C PRO A 152 16.26 22.03 -16.05
#